data_AF-A0A3N6E899-F1
#
_entry.id   AF-A0A3N6E899-F1
#
_cell.length_a   1.000
_cell.length_b   1.000
_cell.length_c   1.000
_cell.angle_alpha   90.00
_cell.angle_beta   90.00
_cell.angle_gamma   90.00
#
_symmetry.space_group_name_H-M   'P 1'
#
loop_
_entity.id
_entity.type
_entity.pdbx_description
1 polymer ?
#
loop_
_entity_poly.entity_id
_entity_poly.type
_entity_poly.pdbx_seq_one_letter_code
_entity_poly.pdbx_strand_id
1 'polypeptide(L)'
;MTDHYPYRLAARRGDLTLIWRPGEGDGPDELAVDELGGLLTFHDLGTLQAYCDRHGWELVRDGGTTLDLDAVRRWVERPDHVSPQPELLLDAWNFFEDLSHSVKSGPAFPPQGPVHDSAYEKIFGGEALEPTAGEGAWTAEESEAVRDLLGTGLNLWEQATHGPGTAD
;
A
#
# COMPACT_ATOMS: atom_id res chain seq x y z
N MET A 1 -4.89 15.18 -18.78
CA MET A 1 -3.89 15.44 -17.74
C MET A 1 -4.14 14.40 -16.69
N THR A 2 -3.12 13.68 -16.24
CA THR A 2 -3.28 12.70 -15.18
C THR A 2 -3.34 13.47 -13.86
N ASP A 3 -4.40 13.25 -13.10
CA ASP A 3 -4.55 13.86 -11.79
C ASP A 3 -3.53 13.22 -10.83
N HIS A 4 -2.93 14.02 -9.95
CA HIS A 4 -1.98 13.54 -8.95
C HIS A 4 -2.58 13.74 -7.56
N TYR A 5 -2.54 12.72 -6.72
CA TYR A 5 -3.17 12.75 -5.41
C TYR A 5 -2.13 12.51 -4.31
N PRO A 6 -2.17 13.24 -3.20
CA PRO A 6 -1.30 12.97 -2.06
C PRO A 6 -1.77 11.69 -1.33
N TYR A 7 -0.90 10.69 -1.25
CA TYR A 7 -1.16 9.46 -0.49
C TYR A 7 -0.34 9.48 0.80
N ARG A 8 -0.99 9.43 1.97
CA ARG A 8 -0.32 9.59 3.26
C ARG A 8 -0.04 8.25 3.92
N LEU A 9 1.17 8.12 4.44
CA LEU A 9 1.65 6.94 5.16
C LEU A 9 2.14 7.35 6.54
N ALA A 10 1.69 6.65 7.56
CA ALA A 10 2.32 6.64 8.87
C ALA A 10 3.27 5.43 8.95
N ALA A 11 4.54 5.69 9.25
CA ALA A 11 5.58 4.67 9.35
C ALA A 11 6.54 4.99 10.52
N ARG A 12 7.25 3.98 11.03
CA ARG A 12 8.23 4.13 12.14
C ARG A 12 9.21 5.28 11.99
N ARG A 13 9.61 5.59 10.75
CA ARG A 13 10.62 6.59 10.42
C ARG A 13 10.05 8.01 10.28
N GLY A 14 8.76 8.17 10.52
CA GLY A 14 8.01 9.40 10.34
C GLY A 14 6.98 9.28 9.23
N ASP A 15 6.02 10.20 9.26
CA ASP A 15 4.98 10.28 8.26
C ASP A 15 5.59 10.67 6.91
N LEU A 16 5.09 10.03 5.85
CA LEU A 16 5.47 10.27 4.48
C LEU A 16 4.23 10.53 3.64
N THR A 17 4.40 11.36 2.63
CA THR A 17 3.40 11.57 1.58
C THR A 17 4.02 11.16 0.26
N LEU A 18 3.28 10.36 -0.50
CA LEU A 18 3.61 9.95 -1.86
C LEU A 18 2.69 10.66 -2.85
N ILE A 19 2.99 10.51 -4.13
CA ILE A 19 2.10 10.94 -5.21
C ILE A 19 1.50 9.68 -5.83
N TRP A 20 0.19 9.51 -5.68
CA TRP A 20 -0.59 8.47 -6.33
C TRP A 20 -1.19 9.01 -7.63
N ARG A 21 -1.25 8.15 -8.65
CA ARG A 21 -1.71 8.45 -9.99
C ARG A 21 -2.71 7.37 -10.40
N PRO A 22 -3.94 7.74 -10.78
CA PRO A 22 -4.88 6.77 -11.28
C PRO A 22 -4.40 6.21 -12.62
N GLY A 23 -4.65 4.94 -12.85
CA GLY A 23 -4.42 4.26 -14.12
C GLY A 23 -5.25 4.86 -15.25
N GLU A 24 -4.76 4.74 -16.48
CA GLU A 24 -5.53 5.12 -17.66
C GLU A 24 -6.51 4.01 -18.05
N GLY A 25 -7.82 4.28 -17.96
CA GLY A 25 -8.86 3.30 -18.30
C GLY A 25 -8.91 2.15 -17.31
N ASP A 26 -8.62 0.94 -17.77
CA ASP A 26 -8.51 -0.28 -16.95
C ASP A 26 -7.05 -0.59 -16.56
N GLY A 27 -6.13 0.36 -16.76
CA GLY A 27 -4.74 0.25 -16.33
C GLY A 27 -4.61 0.29 -14.80
N PRO A 28 -3.54 -0.29 -14.23
CA PRO A 28 -3.31 -0.24 -12.79
C PRO A 28 -3.03 1.18 -12.33
N ASP A 29 -3.40 1.45 -11.08
CA ASP A 29 -2.97 2.66 -10.39
C ASP A 29 -1.47 2.55 -10.04
N GLU A 30 -0.81 3.71 -9.95
CA GLU A 30 0.63 3.77 -9.75
C GLU A 30 1.02 4.89 -8.79
N LEU A 31 2.10 4.67 -8.05
CA LEU A 31 2.85 5.68 -7.34
C LEU A 31 3.86 6.35 -8.28
N ALA A 32 4.11 7.64 -8.09
CA ALA A 32 5.10 8.36 -8.88
C ALA A 32 6.53 7.98 -8.46
N VAL A 33 7.37 7.73 -9.47
CA VAL A 33 8.79 7.43 -9.32
C VAL A 33 9.64 8.47 -10.02
N ASP A 34 10.90 8.59 -9.62
CA ASP A 34 11.90 9.41 -10.30
C ASP A 34 12.43 8.73 -11.59
N GLU A 35 13.35 9.40 -12.29
CA GLU A 35 13.95 8.89 -13.54
C GLU A 35 14.74 7.59 -13.37
N LEU A 36 15.18 7.28 -12.14
CA LEU A 36 15.90 6.05 -11.80
C LEU A 36 14.96 4.94 -11.31
N GLY A 37 13.65 5.21 -11.22
CA GLY A 37 12.65 4.29 -10.70
C GLY A 37 12.56 4.26 -9.17
N GLY A 38 13.17 5.23 -8.48
CA GLY A 38 13.04 5.41 -7.04
C GLY A 38 11.71 6.08 -6.67
N LEU A 39 11.09 5.65 -5.58
CA LEU A 39 9.80 6.19 -5.15
C LEU A 39 9.93 7.66 -4.70
N LEU A 40 9.08 8.54 -5.24
CA LEU A 40 9.04 9.94 -4.82
C LEU A 40 8.34 10.05 -3.45
N THR A 41 9.11 10.42 -2.43
CA THR A 41 8.63 10.55 -1.05
C THR A 41 8.81 11.97 -0.51
N PHE A 42 7.85 12.43 0.27
CA PHE A 42 7.82 13.78 0.82
C PHE A 42 7.45 13.75 2.30
N HIS A 43 8.07 14.59 3.12
CA HIS A 43 7.73 14.69 4.56
C HIS A 43 6.56 15.62 4.86
N ASP A 44 6.19 16.47 3.90
CA ASP A 44 5.12 17.43 4.06
C ASP A 44 4.48 17.82 2.71
N LEU A 45 3.22 18.25 2.78
CA LEU A 45 2.42 18.61 1.61
C LEU A 45 2.98 19.85 0.87
N GLY A 46 3.69 20.73 1.55
CA GLY A 46 4.30 21.91 0.93
C GLY A 46 5.44 21.52 -0.01
N THR A 47 6.33 20.64 0.43
CA THR A 47 7.42 20.09 -0.40
C THR A 47 6.87 19.30 -1.60
N LEU A 48 5.82 18.51 -1.39
CA LEU A 48 5.13 17.79 -2.47
C LEU A 48 4.50 18.75 -3.48
N GLN A 49 3.76 19.77 -3.03
CA GLN A 49 3.18 20.78 -3.91
C GLN A 49 4.25 21.49 -4.74
N ALA A 50 5.35 21.91 -4.10
CA ALA A 50 6.45 22.57 -4.80
C ALA A 50 7.11 21.65 -5.85
N TYR A 51 7.12 20.33 -5.62
CA TYR A 51 7.55 19.37 -6.63
C TYR A 51 6.56 19.35 -7.80
N CYS A 52 5.26 19.17 -7.55
CA CYS A 52 4.24 19.17 -8.60
C CYS A 52 4.29 20.45 -9.45
N ASP A 53 4.38 21.63 -8.82
CA ASP A 53 4.44 22.92 -9.51
C ASP A 53 5.65 23.03 -10.45
N ARG A 54 6.83 22.53 -10.02
CA ARG A 54 8.06 22.53 -10.86
C ARG A 54 7.95 21.62 -12.07
N HIS A 55 7.19 20.53 -11.96
CA HIS A 55 7.02 19.53 -13.01
C HIS A 55 5.74 19.75 -13.84
N GLY A 56 4.96 20.79 -13.54
CA GLY A 56 3.71 21.08 -14.24
C GLY A 56 2.61 20.05 -13.96
N TRP A 57 2.67 19.37 -12.81
CA TRP A 57 1.68 18.39 -12.38
C TRP A 57 0.61 19.06 -11.53
N GLU A 58 -0.66 18.75 -11.81
CA GLU A 58 -1.78 19.21 -11.00
C GLU A 58 -1.98 18.29 -9.80
N LEU A 59 -1.79 18.82 -8.59
CA LEU A 59 -2.05 18.12 -7.34
C LEU A 59 -3.49 18.34 -6.89
N VAL A 60 -4.30 17.30 -6.97
CA VAL A 60 -5.67 17.27 -6.46
C VAL A 60 -5.64 16.90 -4.98
N ARG A 61 -6.00 17.87 -4.14
CA ARG A 61 -6.04 17.68 -2.68
C ARG A 61 -7.41 17.16 -2.27
N ASP A 62 -7.62 15.86 -2.42
CA ASP A 62 -8.75 15.18 -1.78
C ASP A 62 -8.35 14.59 -0.43
N GLY A 63 -9.31 14.49 0.49
CA GLY A 63 -9.10 14.14 1.90
C GLY A 63 -8.79 12.67 2.15
N GLY A 64 -7.71 12.16 1.57
CA GLY A 64 -7.25 10.79 1.77
C GLY A 64 -6.94 10.47 3.23
N THR A 65 -7.24 9.23 3.63
CA THR A 65 -6.86 8.64 4.92
C THR A 65 -5.35 8.43 4.97
N THR A 66 -4.80 8.33 6.18
CA THR A 66 -3.40 7.95 6.38
C THR A 66 -3.34 6.45 6.61
N LEU A 67 -2.62 5.73 5.75
CA LEU A 67 -2.36 4.30 5.93
C LEU A 67 -1.25 4.09 6.99
N ASP A 68 -1.56 3.39 8.08
CA ASP A 68 -0.63 3.05 9.15
C ASP A 68 0.08 1.72 8.88
N LEU A 69 1.28 1.79 8.30
CA LEU A 69 2.07 0.61 7.96
C LEU A 69 2.57 -0.15 9.20
N ASP A 70 2.63 0.49 10.38
CA ASP A 70 2.99 -0.19 11.63
C ASP A 70 1.83 -0.97 12.23
N ALA A 71 0.59 -0.49 12.06
CA ALA A 71 -0.60 -1.29 12.36
C ALA A 71 -0.65 -2.53 11.47
N VAL A 72 -0.43 -2.38 10.16
CA VAL A 72 -0.36 -3.51 9.21
C VAL A 72 0.73 -4.51 9.61
N ARG A 73 1.95 -4.03 9.88
CA ARG A 73 3.07 -4.88 10.32
C ARG A 73 2.75 -5.67 11.59
N ARG A 74 2.17 -5.01 12.60
CA ARG A 74 1.79 -5.68 13.86
C ARG A 74 0.79 -6.81 13.62
N TRP A 75 -0.17 -6.59 12.72
CA TRP A 75 -1.13 -7.62 12.34
C TRP A 75 -0.45 -8.80 11.62
N VAL A 76 0.39 -8.55 10.63
CA VAL A 76 1.13 -9.59 9.89
C VAL A 76 1.99 -10.46 10.83
N GLU A 77 2.71 -9.82 11.76
CA GLU A 77 3.61 -10.47 12.71
C GLU A 77 2.86 -11.24 13.81
N ARG A 78 1.68 -10.76 14.23
CA ARG A 78 0.95 -11.29 15.39
C ARG A 78 -0.58 -11.26 15.14
N PRO A 79 -1.09 -12.04 14.17
CA PRO A 79 -2.50 -11.99 13.80
C PRO A 79 -3.43 -12.41 14.94
N ASP A 80 -3.01 -13.35 15.80
CA ASP A 80 -3.82 -13.83 16.93
C ASP A 80 -3.95 -12.80 18.08
N HIS A 81 -3.19 -11.71 18.03
CA HIS A 81 -3.14 -10.68 19.08
C HIS A 81 -3.72 -9.34 18.65
N VAL A 82 -4.02 -9.17 17.36
CA VAL A 82 -4.49 -7.93 16.78
C VAL A 82 -5.67 -8.27 15.88
N SER A 83 -6.86 -7.78 16.22
CA SER A 83 -8.03 -8.00 15.37
C SER A 83 -7.82 -7.29 14.02
N PRO A 84 -8.06 -7.97 12.89
CA PRO A 84 -7.97 -7.37 11.57
C PRO A 84 -8.96 -6.21 11.45
N GLN A 85 -8.48 -5.08 10.95
CA GLN A 85 -9.30 -3.92 10.61
C GLN A 85 -9.52 -3.95 9.10
N PRO A 86 -10.73 -4.28 8.59
CA PRO A 86 -10.94 -4.50 7.16
C PRO A 86 -10.45 -3.33 6.29
N GLU A 87 -10.82 -2.10 6.64
CA GLU A 87 -10.40 -0.89 5.91
C GLU A 87 -8.87 -0.75 5.85
N LEU A 88 -8.18 -0.97 6.97
CA LEU A 88 -6.72 -0.91 7.03
C LEU A 88 -6.05 -1.95 6.13
N LEU A 89 -6.57 -3.19 6.14
CA LEU A 89 -6.02 -4.28 5.33
C LEU A 89 -6.30 -4.06 3.85
N LEU A 90 -7.47 -3.52 3.50
CA LEU A 90 -7.83 -3.14 2.14
C LEU A 90 -6.92 -2.03 1.61
N ASP A 91 -6.78 -0.94 2.37
CA ASP A 91 -5.92 0.18 2.01
C ASP A 91 -4.46 -0.29 1.83
N ALA A 92 -3.99 -1.17 2.73
CA ALA A 92 -2.65 -1.74 2.63
C ALA A 92 -2.48 -2.64 1.41
N TRP A 93 -3.46 -3.50 1.12
CA TRP A 93 -3.43 -4.38 -0.05
C TRP A 93 -3.35 -3.56 -1.34
N ASN A 94 -4.28 -2.64 -1.55
CA ASN A 94 -4.33 -1.78 -2.73
C ASN A 94 -3.03 -0.98 -2.87
N PHE A 95 -2.53 -0.40 -1.76
CA PHE A 95 -1.25 0.31 -1.75
C PHE A 95 -0.08 -0.55 -2.21
N PHE A 96 0.01 -1.81 -1.75
CA PHE A 96 1.12 -2.68 -2.11
C PHE A 96 1.03 -3.19 -3.55
N GLU A 97 -0.18 -3.37 -4.10
CA GLU A 97 -0.37 -3.62 -5.52
C GLU A 97 0.14 -2.44 -6.36
N ASP A 98 -0.31 -1.22 -6.07
CA ASP A 98 0.11 0.00 -6.76
C ASP A 98 1.63 0.18 -6.67
N LEU A 99 2.20 -0.06 -5.48
CA LEU A 99 3.64 -0.04 -5.27
C LEU A 99 4.35 -1.05 -6.18
N SER A 100 3.85 -2.29 -6.27
CA SER A 100 4.44 -3.34 -7.09
C SER A 100 4.40 -3.05 -8.59
N HIS A 101 3.38 -2.33 -9.06
CA HIS A 101 3.30 -1.86 -10.45
C HIS A 101 4.29 -0.72 -10.71
N SER A 102 4.59 0.08 -9.69
CA SER A 102 5.39 1.30 -9.82
C SER A 102 6.89 1.07 -9.73
N VAL A 103 7.34 0.24 -8.77
CA VAL A 103 8.77 0.01 -8.53
C VAL A 103 9.25 -1.21 -9.31
N LYS A 104 10.33 -1.03 -10.08
CA LYS A 104 10.90 -2.09 -10.91
C LYS A 104 11.96 -2.93 -10.18
N SER A 105 12.27 -2.56 -8.95
CA SER A 105 13.27 -3.21 -8.10
C SER A 105 12.60 -3.79 -6.85
N GLY A 106 13.09 -4.95 -6.41
CA GLY A 106 12.59 -5.63 -5.22
C GLY A 106 12.04 -7.03 -5.50
N PRO A 107 11.48 -7.71 -4.47
CA PRO A 107 10.85 -9.00 -4.64
C PRO A 107 9.64 -8.86 -5.55
N ALA A 108 9.39 -9.87 -6.38
CA ALA A 108 8.14 -9.97 -7.10
C ALA A 108 6.98 -10.06 -6.10
N PHE A 109 5.95 -9.25 -6.31
CA PHE A 109 4.71 -9.35 -5.56
C PHE A 109 4.05 -10.71 -5.84
N PRO A 110 3.47 -11.39 -4.83
CA PRO A 110 2.97 -12.74 -5.03
C PRO A 110 1.82 -12.75 -6.04
N PRO A 111 1.77 -13.75 -6.94
CA PRO A 111 0.65 -13.89 -7.85
C PRO A 111 -0.62 -14.18 -7.04
N GLN A 112 -1.66 -13.40 -7.32
CA GLN A 112 -2.96 -13.57 -6.69
C GLN A 112 -3.80 -14.58 -7.47
N GLY A 113 -4.78 -15.16 -6.80
CA GLY A 113 -5.64 -16.19 -7.36
C GLY A 113 -6.88 -16.39 -6.47
N PRO A 114 -7.64 -17.48 -6.66
CA PRO A 114 -8.99 -17.60 -6.09
C PRO A 114 -9.10 -17.39 -4.57
N VAL A 115 -8.07 -17.79 -3.81
CA VAL A 115 -8.02 -17.56 -2.34
C VAL A 115 -7.89 -16.07 -2.02
N HIS A 116 -7.08 -15.34 -2.79
CA HIS A 116 -6.90 -13.90 -2.64
C HIS A 116 -8.17 -13.16 -3.05
N ASP A 117 -8.79 -13.55 -4.17
CA ASP A 117 -10.04 -12.97 -4.65
C ASP A 117 -11.15 -13.11 -3.59
N SER A 118 -11.30 -14.32 -3.02
CA SER A 118 -12.24 -14.60 -1.91
C SER A 118 -11.94 -13.76 -0.68
N ALA A 119 -10.67 -13.66 -0.27
CA ALA A 119 -10.27 -12.86 0.89
C ALA A 119 -10.55 -11.37 0.67
N TYR A 120 -10.26 -10.86 -0.53
CA TYR A 120 -10.48 -9.47 -0.93
C TYR A 120 -11.97 -9.12 -0.90
N GLU A 121 -12.83 -9.97 -1.48
CA GLU A 121 -14.29 -9.76 -1.46
C GLU A 121 -14.83 -9.65 -0.03
N LYS A 122 -14.33 -10.48 0.91
CA LYS A 122 -14.74 -10.42 2.32
C LYS A 122 -14.29 -9.14 3.03
N ILE A 123 -13.04 -8.71 2.78
CA ILE A 123 -12.54 -7.42 3.30
C ILE A 123 -13.41 -6.28 2.77
N PHE A 124 -13.61 -6.25 1.45
CA PHE A 124 -14.35 -5.20 0.75
C PHE A 124 -15.83 -5.16 1.19
N GLY A 125 -16.45 -6.33 1.37
CA GLY A 125 -17.81 -6.47 1.87
C GLY A 125 -17.98 -6.06 3.35
N GLY A 126 -16.88 -5.81 4.07
CA GLY A 126 -16.91 -5.47 5.49
C GLY A 126 -17.37 -6.65 6.36
N GLU A 127 -17.18 -7.88 5.88
CA GLU A 127 -17.54 -9.08 6.63
C GLU A 127 -16.66 -9.19 7.88
N ALA A 128 -17.19 -9.84 8.93
CA ALA A 128 -16.42 -10.05 10.14
C ALA A 128 -15.30 -11.07 9.85
N LEU A 129 -14.06 -10.58 9.76
CA LEU A 129 -12.89 -11.36 9.33
C LEU A 129 -12.38 -12.37 10.39
N GLU A 130 -12.94 -12.30 11.61
CA GLU A 130 -12.58 -13.18 12.72
C GLU A 130 -13.11 -14.61 12.53
N PRO A 131 -12.41 -15.66 12.99
CA PRO A 131 -12.85 -17.05 12.88
C PRO A 131 -14.22 -17.35 13.49
N THR A 132 -14.73 -16.47 14.36
CA THR A 132 -16.01 -16.61 15.05
C THR A 132 -17.20 -16.06 14.26
N ALA A 133 -16.98 -15.46 13.09
CA ALA A 133 -17.99 -14.78 12.28
C ALA A 133 -18.89 -15.70 11.43
N GLY A 134 -18.71 -17.02 11.51
CA GLY A 134 -19.51 -17.97 10.73
C GLY A 134 -19.12 -17.96 9.25
N GLU A 135 -20.09 -17.84 8.34
CA GLU A 135 -19.85 -17.96 6.89
C GLU A 135 -18.98 -16.83 6.31
N GLY A 136 -18.95 -15.65 6.95
CA GLY A 136 -18.09 -14.53 6.55
C GLY A 136 -16.70 -14.55 7.17
N ALA A 137 -16.38 -15.57 7.99
CA ALA A 137 -15.06 -15.69 8.59
C ALA A 137 -14.00 -16.01 7.52
N TRP A 138 -12.79 -15.54 7.75
CA TRP A 138 -11.66 -16.04 7.01
C TRP A 138 -11.34 -17.48 7.38
N THR A 139 -11.03 -18.26 6.35
CA THR A 139 -10.34 -19.53 6.51
C THR A 139 -8.88 -19.29 6.93
N ALA A 140 -8.24 -20.34 7.44
CA ALA A 140 -6.81 -20.28 7.74
C ALA A 140 -5.98 -19.98 6.48
N GLU A 141 -6.40 -20.51 5.33
CA GLU A 141 -5.73 -20.32 4.03
C GLU A 141 -5.87 -18.87 3.54
N GLU A 142 -7.07 -18.28 3.63
CA GLU A 142 -7.28 -16.86 3.32
C GLU A 142 -6.45 -15.96 4.24
N SER A 143 -6.45 -16.24 5.55
CA SER A 143 -5.67 -15.48 6.53
C SER A 143 -4.16 -15.56 6.24
N GLU A 144 -3.66 -16.74 5.89
CA GLU A 144 -2.24 -16.95 5.53
C GLU A 144 -1.90 -16.22 4.23
N ALA A 145 -2.74 -16.34 3.20
CA ALA A 145 -2.54 -15.67 1.91
C ALA A 145 -2.48 -14.14 2.06
N VAL A 146 -3.41 -13.54 2.81
CA VAL A 146 -3.39 -12.08 3.06
C VAL A 146 -2.13 -11.69 3.83
N ARG A 147 -1.72 -12.46 4.84
CA ARG A 147 -0.51 -12.17 5.62
C ARG A 147 0.75 -12.24 4.78
N ASP A 148 0.87 -13.23 3.91
CA ASP A 148 2.01 -13.38 3.00
C ASP A 148 2.06 -12.25 1.97
N LEU A 149 0.91 -11.83 1.43
CA LEU A 149 0.79 -10.71 0.52
C LEU A 149 1.21 -9.40 1.19
N LEU A 150 0.62 -9.06 2.34
CA LEU A 150 0.95 -7.84 3.08
C LEU A 150 2.39 -7.87 3.60
N GLY A 151 2.89 -9.03 4.02
CA GLY A 151 4.29 -9.21 4.42
C GLY A 151 5.26 -8.96 3.26
N THR A 152 4.94 -9.43 2.06
CA THR A 152 5.73 -9.16 0.85
C THR A 152 5.68 -7.68 0.47
N GLY A 153 4.50 -7.06 0.56
CA GLY A 153 4.31 -5.63 0.35
C GLY A 153 5.12 -4.76 1.31
N LEU A 154 5.13 -5.10 2.60
CA LEU A 154 5.97 -4.44 3.61
C LEU A 154 7.46 -4.56 3.28
N ASN A 155 7.92 -5.74 2.83
CA ASN A 155 9.31 -5.93 2.41
C ASN A 155 9.66 -5.11 1.17
N LEU A 156 8.73 -5.02 0.20
CA LEU A 156 8.89 -4.19 -0.99
C LEU A 156 8.99 -2.71 -0.61
N TRP A 157 8.11 -2.24 0.26
CA TRP A 157 8.13 -0.88 0.80
C TRP A 157 9.45 -0.52 1.46
N GLU A 158 9.97 -1.39 2.33
CA GLU A 158 11.26 -1.13 2.98
C GLU A 158 12.38 -1.04 1.93
N GLN A 159 12.41 -1.89 0.90
CA GLN A 159 13.44 -1.80 -0.15
C GLN A 159 13.30 -0.52 -1.00
N ALA A 160 12.07 -0.15 -1.38
CA ALA A 160 11.79 1.03 -2.19
C ALA A 160 12.17 2.34 -1.48
N THR A 161 12.06 2.37 -0.15
CA THR A 161 12.38 3.56 0.67
C THR A 161 13.79 3.60 1.21
N HIS A 162 14.51 2.47 1.19
CA HIS A 162 15.90 2.42 1.68
C HIS A 162 16.95 2.63 0.59
N GLY A 163 16.61 2.40 -0.69
CA GLY A 163 17.59 2.36 -1.78
C GLY A 163 18.73 1.35 -1.50
N PRO A 164 19.61 1.04 -2.47
CA PRO A 164 20.89 0.46 -2.11
C PRO A 164 21.62 1.54 -1.30
N GLY A 165 21.66 1.37 0.02
CA GLY A 165 22.39 2.27 0.90
C GLY A 165 23.76 2.55 0.30
N THR A 166 24.11 3.82 0.23
CA THR A 166 25.49 4.26 0.01
C THR A 166 26.38 3.44 0.94
N ALA A 167 27.11 2.48 0.35
CA ALA A 167 28.30 1.96 0.98
C ALA A 167 29.26 3.14 1.03
N ASP A 168 29.44 3.71 2.22
CA ASP A 168 30.62 4.51 2.54
C ASP A 168 31.90 3.70 2.29
#